data_AF-A0A8J5SC06-F1
#
_entry.id   AF-A0A8J5SC06-F1
#
_cell.length_a   1.000
_cell.length_b   1.000
_cell.length_c   1.000
_cell.angle_alpha   90.00
_cell.angle_beta   90.00
_cell.angle_gamma   90.00
#
_symmetry.space_group_name_H-M   'P 1'
#
loop_
_entity.id
_entity.type
_entity.pdbx_description
1 polymer ?
#
loop_
_entity_poly.entity_id
_entity_poly.type
_entity_poly.pdbx_seq_one_letter_code
_entity_poly.pdbx_strand_id
1 'polypeptide(L)'
;MGNAALLHRYGFTEIDNPYDIINIDLALVTKWCSSKYSRRYSRARVSVWRNLGYSGCTSQDAEYFEISYDGEPQLELLVLLYIMSLNSDAYDKLVCVSHDLIGDNGVDIISSVVKVVSVASSNQHSEINGLGKLPDVKKLLLSESVCSALVSLADMRESLYGSNTLEDDKKRLQECSSISERNLYHSLVLRVSDENSTSQNEETCI
;
A
#
# COMPACT_ATOMS: atom_id res chain seq x y z
N MET A 1 -12.51 8.51 -12.03
CA MET A 1 -11.98 9.26 -10.87
C MET A 1 -12.62 8.64 -9.65
N GLY A 2 -11.86 8.33 -8.60
CA GLY A 2 -12.44 7.79 -7.37
C GLY A 2 -13.34 8.78 -6.65
N ASN A 3 -14.21 8.26 -5.79
CA ASN A 3 -15.25 8.96 -5.05
C ASN A 3 -14.72 10.09 -4.18
N ALA A 4 -13.54 9.92 -3.56
CA ALA A 4 -12.92 11.00 -2.80
C ALA A 4 -12.62 12.23 -3.69
N ALA A 5 -12.12 11.99 -4.90
CA ALA A 5 -11.85 13.06 -5.86
C ALA A 5 -13.14 13.64 -6.46
N LEU A 6 -14.14 12.80 -6.76
CA LEU A 6 -15.44 13.24 -7.25
C LEU A 6 -16.14 14.15 -6.24
N LEU A 7 -16.14 13.77 -4.96
CA LEU A 7 -16.77 14.55 -3.90
C LEU A 7 -16.07 15.89 -3.74
N HIS A 8 -14.73 15.90 -3.69
CA HIS A 8 -13.95 17.12 -3.51
C HIS A 8 -14.09 18.10 -4.68
N ARG A 9 -14.13 17.61 -5.93
CA ARG A 9 -14.13 18.47 -7.13
C ARG A 9 -15.53 18.80 -7.65
N TYR A 10 -16.48 17.90 -7.48
CA TYR A 10 -17.80 17.98 -8.12
C TYR A 10 -18.96 17.85 -7.13
N GLY A 11 -18.70 17.51 -5.87
CA GLY A 11 -19.71 17.49 -4.82
C GLY A 11 -20.66 16.30 -4.86
N PHE A 12 -20.27 15.19 -5.49
CA PHE A 12 -21.05 13.95 -5.52
C PHE A 12 -20.16 12.70 -5.42
N THR A 13 -20.79 11.55 -5.14
CA THR A 13 -20.16 10.23 -5.09
C THR A 13 -20.97 9.24 -5.92
N GLU A 14 -20.33 8.19 -6.42
CA GLU A 14 -20.95 7.08 -7.17
C GLU A 14 -20.85 5.80 -6.36
N ILE A 15 -21.95 5.04 -6.27
CA ILE A 15 -21.91 3.70 -5.66
C ILE A 15 -21.19 2.76 -6.64
N ASP A 16 -20.36 1.85 -6.09
CA ASP A 16 -19.60 0.85 -6.86
C ASP A 16 -18.69 1.46 -7.94
N ASN A 17 -18.02 2.57 -7.61
CA ASN A 17 -17.11 3.24 -8.52
C ASN A 17 -15.83 2.39 -8.75
N PRO A 18 -15.60 1.86 -9.97
CA PRO A 18 -14.46 0.99 -10.26
C PRO A 18 -13.12 1.73 -10.27
N TYR A 19 -13.14 3.06 -10.09
CA TYR A 19 -11.95 3.90 -10.00
C TYR A 19 -11.68 4.37 -8.58
N ASP A 20 -12.34 3.80 -7.58
CA ASP A 20 -12.02 4.05 -6.18
C ASP A 20 -10.60 3.59 -5.85
N ILE A 21 -9.97 4.35 -4.97
CA ILE A 21 -8.58 4.17 -4.56
C ILE A 21 -8.53 4.42 -3.07
N ILE A 22 -7.87 3.50 -2.36
CA ILE A 22 -7.58 3.65 -0.95
C ILE A 22 -6.19 4.27 -0.79
N ASN A 23 -6.11 5.32 0.03
CA ASN A 23 -4.83 5.89 0.44
C ASN A 23 -4.35 5.27 1.75
N ILE A 24 -3.09 4.85 1.78
CA ILE A 24 -2.35 4.38 2.95
C ILE A 24 -1.23 5.36 3.26
N ASP A 25 -1.34 6.08 4.37
CA ASP A 25 -0.30 7.04 4.76
C ASP A 25 1.01 6.33 5.14
N LEU A 26 2.16 6.91 4.76
CA LEU A 26 3.46 6.45 5.26
C LEU A 26 3.53 6.51 6.79
N ALA A 27 2.83 7.47 7.40
CA ALA A 27 2.69 7.55 8.85
C ALA A 27 2.01 6.30 9.43
N LEU A 28 1.02 5.73 8.75
CA LEU A 28 0.37 4.49 9.16
C LEU A 28 1.32 3.29 9.00
N VAL A 29 2.04 3.21 7.88
CA VAL A 29 3.04 2.15 7.64
C VAL A 29 4.16 2.17 8.69
N THR A 30 4.67 3.35 9.03
CA THR A 30 5.71 3.50 10.07
C THR A 30 5.17 3.22 11.47
N LYS A 31 3.92 3.56 11.75
CA LYS A 31 3.22 3.21 13.01
C LYS A 31 3.04 1.70 13.14
N TRP A 32 2.61 1.02 12.07
CA TRP A 32 2.52 -0.44 12.00
C TRP A 32 3.90 -1.08 12.25
N CYS A 33 4.93 -0.63 11.54
CA CYS A 33 6.28 -1.15 11.74
C CYS A 33 6.76 -0.94 13.18
N SER A 34 6.42 0.21 13.78
CA SER A 34 6.78 0.54 15.17
C SER A 34 5.97 -0.23 16.23
N SER A 35 4.88 -0.90 15.86
CA SER A 35 4.15 -1.80 16.79
C SER A 35 4.86 -3.14 16.92
N LYS A 36 5.59 -3.57 15.88
CA LYS A 36 6.37 -4.83 15.85
C LYS A 36 7.85 -4.62 16.17
N TYR A 37 8.40 -3.45 15.84
CA TYR A 37 9.82 -3.14 15.93
C TYR A 37 10.08 -1.76 16.55
N SER A 38 11.34 -1.43 16.79
CA SER A 38 11.70 -0.11 17.32
C SER A 38 11.51 1.01 16.28
N ARG A 39 11.30 2.25 16.75
CA ARG A 39 11.28 3.43 15.87
C ARG A 39 12.57 3.59 15.07
N ARG A 40 13.73 3.22 15.64
CA ARG A 40 15.02 3.25 14.95
C ARG A 40 15.04 2.27 13.77
N TYR A 41 14.49 1.07 13.97
CA TYR A 41 14.36 0.04 12.94
C TYR A 41 13.52 0.53 11.75
N SER A 42 12.33 1.07 12.04
CA SER A 42 11.44 1.62 11.00
C SER A 42 12.10 2.75 10.22
N ARG A 43 12.69 3.73 10.91
CA ARG A 43 13.37 4.88 10.28
C ARG A 43 14.55 4.47 9.40
N ALA A 44 15.36 3.50 9.84
CA ALA A 44 16.51 3.03 9.07
C ALA A 44 16.08 2.35 7.76
N ARG A 45 14.98 1.59 7.77
CA ARG A 45 14.42 0.93 6.59
C ARG A 45 13.77 1.90 5.62
N VAL A 46 13.01 2.87 6.12
CA VAL A 46 12.49 3.98 5.30
C VAL A 46 13.65 4.74 4.65
N SER A 47 14.74 4.99 5.39
CA SER A 47 15.91 5.67 4.82
C SER A 47 16.56 4.89 3.67
N VAL A 48 16.67 3.57 3.77
CA VAL A 48 17.21 2.73 2.68
C VAL A 48 16.27 2.79 1.46
N TRP A 49 14.97 2.63 1.69
CA TRP A 49 13.97 2.74 0.64
C TRP A 49 14.03 4.09 -0.11
N ARG A 50 14.18 5.20 0.63
CA ARG A 50 14.42 6.53 0.05
C ARG A 50 15.72 6.61 -0.74
N ASN A 51 16.80 6.06 -0.19
CA ASN A 51 18.12 6.07 -0.85
C ASN A 51 18.07 5.31 -2.17
N LEU A 52 17.28 4.23 -2.27
CA LEU A 52 17.03 3.50 -3.51
C LEU A 52 16.20 4.29 -4.55
N GLY A 53 15.80 5.53 -4.24
CA GLY A 53 15.07 6.41 -5.13
C GLY A 53 13.54 6.26 -5.08
N TYR A 54 13.01 5.46 -4.16
CA TYR A 54 11.57 5.29 -4.00
C TYR A 54 10.95 6.40 -3.15
N SER A 55 9.71 6.75 -3.49
CA SER A 55 8.86 7.70 -2.77
C SER A 55 7.39 7.34 -2.96
N GLY A 56 6.54 7.71 -2.01
CA GLY A 56 5.09 7.64 -2.16
C GLY A 56 4.54 8.81 -2.96
N CYS A 57 3.23 8.81 -3.16
CA CYS A 57 2.49 9.97 -3.62
C CYS A 57 2.57 11.08 -2.58
N THR A 58 2.60 12.34 -3.03
CA THR A 58 2.68 13.51 -2.13
C THR A 58 1.47 14.42 -2.32
N SER A 59 0.82 14.80 -1.22
CA SER A 59 -0.26 15.77 -1.19
C SER A 59 -0.26 16.48 0.15
N GLN A 60 -0.34 17.83 0.14
CA GLN A 60 -0.47 18.66 1.34
C GLN A 60 0.48 18.25 2.50
N ASP A 61 1.78 18.12 2.19
CA ASP A 61 2.84 17.72 3.14
C ASP A 61 2.73 16.31 3.74
N ALA A 62 1.78 15.50 3.26
CA ALA A 62 1.66 14.08 3.59
C ALA A 62 2.15 13.20 2.43
N GLU A 63 2.78 12.07 2.79
CA GLU A 63 3.17 11.03 1.85
C GLU A 63 2.31 9.79 2.08
N TYR A 64 1.75 9.27 1.00
CA TYR A 64 0.81 8.16 1.02
C TYR A 64 1.04 7.23 -0.18
N PHE A 65 0.41 6.06 -0.13
CA PHE A 65 0.40 5.06 -1.17
C PHE A 65 -1.02 4.78 -1.61
N GLU A 66 -1.19 4.38 -2.86
CA GLU A 66 -2.49 4.07 -3.43
C GLU A 66 -2.70 2.54 -3.52
N ILE A 67 -3.88 2.06 -3.16
CA ILE A 67 -4.36 0.71 -3.45
C ILE A 67 -5.57 0.87 -4.37
N SER A 68 -5.56 0.20 -5.51
CA SER A 68 -6.65 0.28 -6.47
C SER A 68 -7.92 -0.37 -5.95
N TYR A 69 -9.03 -0.13 -6.65
CA TYR A 69 -10.31 -0.78 -6.39
C TYR A 69 -10.19 -2.32 -6.32
N ASP A 70 -9.41 -2.90 -7.22
CA ASP A 70 -9.16 -4.35 -7.33
C ASP A 70 -8.24 -4.90 -6.22
N GLY A 71 -7.83 -4.06 -5.26
CA GLY A 71 -6.90 -4.45 -4.21
C GLY A 71 -5.45 -4.56 -4.67
N GLU A 72 -5.05 -3.88 -5.75
CA GLU A 72 -3.67 -3.89 -6.21
C GLU A 72 -2.87 -2.77 -5.55
N PRO A 73 -1.89 -3.06 -4.66
CA PRO A 73 -1.12 -2.02 -4.01
C PRO A 73 -0.10 -1.40 -4.97
N GLN A 74 0.21 -0.12 -4.73
CA GLN A 74 1.31 0.56 -5.41
C GLN A 74 2.63 -0.20 -5.19
N LEU A 75 3.48 -0.26 -6.22
CA LEU A 75 4.74 -1.00 -6.16
C LEU A 75 5.65 -0.47 -5.05
N GLU A 76 5.73 0.85 -4.89
CA GLU A 76 6.56 1.51 -3.89
C GLU A 76 6.18 1.11 -2.46
N LEU A 77 4.90 0.86 -2.19
CA LEU A 77 4.42 0.30 -0.93
C LEU A 77 4.93 -1.13 -0.75
N LEU A 78 4.81 -1.98 -1.77
CA LEU A 78 5.28 -3.36 -1.71
C LEU A 78 6.79 -3.46 -1.45
N VAL A 79 7.59 -2.62 -2.13
CA VAL A 79 9.04 -2.56 -1.91
C VAL A 79 9.35 -2.11 -0.46
N LEU A 80 8.64 -1.11 0.06
CA LEU A 80 8.83 -0.65 1.42
C LEU A 80 8.50 -1.76 2.44
N LEU A 81 7.36 -2.43 2.29
CA LEU A 81 6.96 -3.54 3.17
C LEU A 81 7.94 -4.71 3.10
N TYR A 82 8.42 -5.04 1.90
CA TYR A 82 9.45 -6.06 1.71
C TYR A 82 10.73 -5.71 2.48
N ILE A 83 11.26 -4.49 2.32
CA ILE A 83 12.43 -3.99 3.06
C ILE A 83 12.17 -4.00 4.58
N MET A 84 10.95 -3.65 5.01
CA MET A 84 10.57 -3.68 6.42
C MET A 84 10.61 -5.08 7.02
N SER A 85 10.24 -6.09 6.24
CA SER A 85 10.20 -7.50 6.64
C SER A 85 11.54 -8.22 6.53
N LEU A 86 12.57 -7.62 5.92
CA LEU A 86 13.90 -8.23 5.84
C LEU A 86 14.50 -8.49 7.22
N ASN A 87 15.12 -9.66 7.38
CA ASN A 87 15.97 -9.96 8.53
C ASN A 87 17.26 -9.10 8.51
N SER A 88 18.05 -9.15 9.59
CA SER A 88 19.25 -8.30 9.70
C SER A 88 20.27 -8.59 8.60
N ASP A 89 20.56 -9.86 8.30
CA ASP A 89 21.56 -10.25 7.28
C ASP A 89 21.19 -9.73 5.88
N ALA A 90 19.94 -9.95 5.46
CA ALA A 90 19.43 -9.48 4.17
C ALA A 90 19.39 -7.95 4.10
N TYR A 91 19.01 -7.28 5.20
CA TYR A 91 19.01 -5.83 5.29
C TYR A 91 20.43 -5.25 5.21
N ASP A 92 21.38 -5.81 5.95
CA ASP A 92 22.76 -5.34 5.97
C ASP A 92 23.42 -5.50 4.59
N LYS A 93 23.14 -6.61 3.89
CA LYS A 93 23.54 -6.81 2.48
C LYS A 93 22.96 -5.74 1.57
N LEU A 94 21.66 -5.45 1.69
CA LEU A 94 20.99 -4.42 0.90
C LEU A 94 21.59 -3.04 1.16
N VAL A 95 21.89 -2.70 2.41
CA VAL A 95 22.54 -1.43 2.78
C VAL A 95 23.90 -1.31 2.10
N CYS A 96 24.73 -2.36 2.15
CA CYS A 96 26.07 -2.34 1.56
C CYS A 96 26.09 -2.03 0.07
N VAL A 97 25.11 -2.52 -0.69
CA VAL A 97 25.05 -2.32 -2.15
C VAL A 97 24.07 -1.23 -2.58
N SER A 98 23.34 -0.62 -1.65
CA SER A 98 22.29 0.36 -1.96
C SER A 98 22.78 1.54 -2.78
N HIS A 99 24.03 1.99 -2.58
CA HIS A 99 24.65 3.05 -3.36
C HIS A 99 24.92 2.64 -4.81
N ASP A 100 25.26 1.37 -5.05
CA ASP A 100 25.55 0.83 -6.39
C ASP A 100 24.28 0.52 -7.18
N LEU A 101 23.15 0.37 -6.49
CA LEU A 101 21.83 0.22 -7.11
C LEU A 101 21.32 1.53 -7.73
N ILE A 102 21.89 2.67 -7.31
CA ILE A 102 21.58 4.02 -7.82
C ILE A 102 22.55 4.32 -8.98
N GLY A 103 22.39 3.60 -10.11
CA GLY A 103 23.37 3.64 -11.21
C GLY A 103 22.75 3.80 -12.61
N ASP A 104 23.03 4.97 -13.20
CA ASP A 104 22.93 5.47 -14.59
C ASP A 104 21.56 5.45 -15.32
N ASN A 105 21.08 6.67 -15.58
CA ASN A 105 20.08 7.12 -16.57
C ASN A 105 19.02 6.13 -17.06
N GLY A 106 17.80 6.31 -16.54
CA GLY A 106 16.60 5.60 -16.99
C GLY A 106 16.44 4.24 -16.30
N VAL A 107 16.48 4.24 -14.97
CA VAL A 107 16.28 3.03 -14.17
C VAL A 107 14.89 2.47 -14.47
N ASP A 108 14.85 1.37 -15.22
CA ASP A 108 13.68 0.53 -15.30
C ASP A 108 13.34 0.06 -13.88
N ILE A 109 12.19 0.51 -13.37
CA ILE A 109 11.68 0.21 -12.04
C ILE A 109 11.67 -1.30 -11.80
N ILE A 110 11.37 -2.09 -12.84
CA ILE A 110 11.39 -3.55 -12.81
C ILE A 110 12.81 -4.07 -12.50
N SER A 111 13.82 -3.56 -13.22
CA SER A 111 15.22 -3.92 -12.99
C SER A 111 15.67 -3.57 -11.56
N SER A 112 15.25 -2.41 -11.04
CA SER A 112 15.58 -2.00 -9.68
C SER A 112 15.01 -2.97 -8.63
N VAL A 113 13.72 -3.30 -8.73
CA VAL A 113 13.09 -4.23 -7.78
C VAL A 113 13.72 -5.61 -7.85
N VAL A 114 14.00 -6.11 -9.06
CA VAL A 114 14.68 -7.40 -9.24
C VAL A 114 16.04 -7.42 -8.55
N LYS A 115 16.81 -6.33 -8.64
CA LYS A 115 18.10 -6.21 -7.93
C LYS A 115 17.91 -6.16 -6.40
N VAL A 116 16.91 -5.45 -5.90
CA VAL A 116 16.60 -5.41 -4.46
C VAL A 116 16.29 -6.81 -3.93
N VAL A 117 15.41 -7.54 -4.63
CA VAL A 117 15.01 -8.90 -4.24
C VAL A 117 16.21 -9.87 -4.34
N SER A 118 17.02 -9.78 -5.39
CA SER A 118 18.15 -10.70 -5.59
C SER A 118 19.25 -10.54 -4.53
N VAL A 119 19.55 -9.30 -4.13
CA VAL A 119 20.50 -8.99 -3.06
C VAL A 119 19.98 -9.51 -1.72
N ALA A 120 18.71 -9.27 -1.42
CA ALA A 120 18.09 -9.67 -0.16
C ALA A 120 17.91 -11.20 -0.04
N SER A 121 17.67 -11.89 -1.17
CA SER A 121 17.30 -13.31 -1.22
C SER A 121 18.48 -14.27 -1.40
N SER A 122 19.70 -13.88 -1.01
CA SER A 122 21.02 -14.52 -1.18
C SER A 122 21.15 -16.06 -1.05
N ASN A 123 20.09 -16.82 -0.76
CA ASN A 123 20.03 -18.29 -0.68
C ASN A 123 19.04 -18.98 -1.65
N GLN A 124 18.31 -18.27 -2.52
CA GLN A 124 17.43 -18.92 -3.49
C GLN A 124 17.78 -18.51 -4.93
N HIS A 125 18.35 -19.47 -5.66
CA HIS A 125 18.54 -19.43 -7.11
C HIS A 125 17.18 -19.58 -7.84
N SER A 126 16.15 -18.81 -7.46
CA SER A 126 14.85 -18.88 -8.11
C SER A 126 14.85 -17.99 -9.35
N GLU A 127 14.97 -18.62 -10.53
CA GLU A 127 14.49 -18.16 -11.86
C GLU A 127 14.23 -16.65 -12.05
N ILE A 128 15.22 -15.79 -11.79
CA ILE A 128 15.13 -14.35 -12.12
C ILE A 128 15.20 -14.14 -13.64
N ASN A 129 15.64 -15.16 -14.38
CA ASN A 129 15.74 -15.15 -15.83
C ASN A 129 14.35 -15.25 -16.47
N GLY A 130 13.81 -14.12 -16.94
CA GLY A 130 12.54 -14.06 -17.69
C GLY A 130 11.54 -13.01 -17.18
N LEU A 131 11.87 -12.30 -16.11
CA LEU A 131 11.00 -11.30 -15.51
C LEU A 131 11.01 -9.99 -16.33
N GLY A 132 10.15 -9.93 -17.34
CA GLY A 132 10.02 -8.76 -18.22
C GLY A 132 8.80 -7.87 -17.94
N LYS A 133 7.90 -8.28 -17.04
CA LYS A 133 6.62 -7.59 -16.82
C LYS A 133 6.41 -7.22 -15.35
N LEU A 134 5.81 -6.05 -15.13
CA LEU A 134 5.50 -5.49 -13.81
C LEU A 134 4.66 -6.43 -12.90
N PRO A 135 3.63 -7.16 -13.39
CA PRO A 135 2.88 -8.10 -12.55
C PRO A 135 3.75 -9.22 -11.98
N ASP A 136 4.73 -9.70 -12.76
CA ASP A 136 5.61 -10.78 -12.32
C ASP A 136 6.57 -10.30 -11.23
N VAL A 137 6.95 -9.02 -11.26
CA VAL A 137 7.78 -8.35 -10.23
C VAL A 137 7.02 -8.18 -8.92
N LYS A 138 5.75 -7.76 -8.97
CA LYS A 138 4.94 -7.63 -7.76
C LYS A 138 4.83 -8.96 -7.02
N LYS A 139 4.67 -10.07 -7.75
CA LYS A 139 4.64 -11.43 -7.17
C LYS A 139 5.92 -11.78 -6.40
N LEU A 140 7.09 -11.28 -6.82
CA LEU A 140 8.34 -11.49 -6.07
C LEU A 140 8.37 -10.76 -4.72
N LEU A 141 7.64 -9.64 -4.60
CA LEU A 141 7.56 -8.87 -3.36
C LEU A 141 6.52 -9.41 -2.38
N LEU A 142 5.51 -10.13 -2.88
CA LEU A 142 4.41 -10.71 -2.10
C LEU A 142 4.85 -11.97 -1.35
N SER A 143 5.69 -11.79 -0.33
CA SER A 143 5.94 -12.83 0.68
C SER A 143 4.82 -12.86 1.71
N GLU A 144 4.67 -13.97 2.45
CA GLU A 144 3.72 -14.11 3.56
C GLU A 144 3.80 -12.94 4.56
N SER A 145 5.03 -12.47 4.84
CA SER A 145 5.27 -11.33 5.73
C SER A 145 4.73 -10.00 5.19
N VAL A 146 4.79 -9.81 3.86
CA VAL A 146 4.27 -8.62 3.19
C VAL A 146 2.75 -8.69 3.08
N CYS A 147 2.18 -9.83 2.73
CA CYS A 147 0.73 -10.04 2.75
C CYS A 147 0.14 -9.80 4.14
N SER A 148 0.76 -10.39 5.18
CA SER A 148 0.37 -10.16 6.57
C SER A 148 0.47 -8.69 6.99
N ALA A 149 1.44 -7.95 6.43
CA ALA A 149 1.58 -6.52 6.65
C ALA A 149 0.45 -5.72 6.00
N LEU A 150 0.08 -6.06 4.75
CA LEU A 150 -1.02 -5.42 4.04
C LEU A 150 -2.35 -5.60 4.78
N VAL A 151 -2.66 -6.82 5.22
CA VAL A 151 -3.85 -7.10 6.06
C VAL A 151 -3.81 -6.28 7.36
N SER A 152 -2.69 -6.29 8.08
CA SER A 152 -2.56 -5.48 9.30
C SER A 152 -2.75 -3.98 9.06
N LEU A 153 -2.33 -3.47 7.89
CA LEU A 153 -2.48 -2.06 7.53
C LEU A 153 -3.93 -1.72 7.19
N ALA A 154 -4.62 -2.63 6.51
CA ALA A 154 -6.05 -2.56 6.29
C ALA A 154 -6.81 -2.48 7.62
N ASP A 155 -6.57 -3.40 8.55
CA ASP A 155 -7.19 -3.41 9.89
C ASP A 155 -6.90 -2.11 10.65
N MET A 156 -5.64 -1.67 10.63
CA MET A 156 -5.23 -0.43 11.31
C MET A 156 -5.91 0.80 10.72
N ARG A 157 -6.13 0.83 9.40
CA ARG A 157 -6.86 1.90 8.74
C ARG A 157 -8.34 1.85 9.08
N GLU A 158 -8.96 0.67 9.01
CA GLU A 158 -10.37 0.47 9.35
C GLU A 158 -10.69 0.94 10.77
N SER A 159 -9.80 0.65 11.72
CA SER A 159 -9.94 1.09 13.12
C SER A 159 -10.03 2.61 13.32
N LEU A 160 -9.66 3.41 12.32
CA LEU A 160 -9.78 4.88 12.35
C LEU A 160 -11.21 5.37 12.06
N TYR A 161 -12.06 4.53 11.47
CA TYR A 161 -13.42 4.89 11.06
C TYR A 161 -14.47 4.73 12.18
N GLY A 162 -14.07 4.27 13.37
CA GLY A 162 -14.95 4.12 14.53
C GLY A 162 -15.46 2.69 14.70
N SER A 163 -16.56 2.52 15.41
CA SER A 163 -17.03 1.20 15.87
C SER A 163 -18.16 0.59 15.05
N ASN A 164 -18.65 1.27 13.99
CA ASN A 164 -19.67 0.69 13.12
C ASN A 164 -19.00 -0.35 12.21
N THR A 165 -19.71 -1.43 11.91
CA THR A 165 -19.25 -2.42 10.92
C THR A 165 -19.64 -2.00 9.50
N LEU A 166 -19.05 -2.67 8.50
CA LEU A 166 -19.46 -2.55 7.10
C LEU A 166 -20.97 -2.74 6.92
N GLU A 167 -21.54 -3.76 7.57
CA GLU A 167 -22.97 -4.05 7.49
C GLU A 167 -23.81 -2.93 8.09
N ASP A 168 -23.36 -2.34 9.20
CA ASP A 168 -24.04 -1.19 9.81
C ASP A 168 -24.03 0.01 8.86
N ASP A 169 -22.90 0.27 8.20
CA ASP A 169 -22.76 1.40 7.29
C ASP A 169 -23.51 1.15 5.95
N LYS A 170 -23.54 -0.08 5.44
CA LYS A 170 -24.40 -0.48 4.31
C LYS A 170 -25.88 -0.30 4.63
N LYS A 171 -26.31 -0.72 5.81
CA LYS A 171 -27.70 -0.56 6.25
C LYS A 171 -28.08 0.91 6.40
N ARG A 172 -27.22 1.72 7.04
CA ARG A 172 -27.43 3.16 7.13
C ARG A 172 -27.46 3.83 5.77
N LEU A 173 -26.64 3.38 4.81
CA LEU A 173 -26.64 3.93 3.45
C LEU A 173 -27.98 3.67 2.74
N GLN A 174 -28.61 2.52 2.98
CA GLN A 174 -29.94 2.19 2.44
C GLN A 174 -31.05 3.05 3.06
N GLU A 175 -30.92 3.40 4.34
CA GLU A 175 -31.90 4.20 5.09
C GLU A 175 -31.70 5.72 4.90
N CYS A 176 -30.49 6.14 4.49
CA CYS A 176 -30.08 7.53 4.36
C CYS A 176 -30.60 8.17 3.07
N SER A 177 -31.07 9.42 3.17
CA SER A 177 -31.51 10.22 2.02
C SER A 177 -30.35 11.05 1.45
N SER A 178 -30.04 10.84 0.17
CA SER A 178 -29.03 11.63 -0.56
C SER A 178 -29.37 13.12 -0.69
N ILE A 179 -30.63 13.50 -0.44
CA ILE A 179 -31.12 14.88 -0.55
C ILE A 179 -31.10 15.58 0.80
N SER A 180 -31.70 14.98 1.84
CA SER A 180 -31.83 15.61 3.15
C SER A 180 -30.60 15.42 4.04
N GLU A 181 -29.84 14.34 3.85
CA GLU A 181 -28.70 13.95 4.68
C GLU A 181 -27.42 13.85 3.84
N ARG A 182 -27.24 14.78 2.89
CA ARG A 182 -26.18 14.76 1.88
C ARG A 182 -24.78 14.45 2.44
N ASN A 183 -24.38 15.08 3.54
CA ASN A 183 -23.05 14.87 4.13
C ASN A 183 -22.89 13.45 4.68
N LEU A 184 -23.93 12.92 5.35
CA LEU A 184 -23.95 11.56 5.86
C LEU A 184 -23.93 10.55 4.69
N TYR A 185 -24.73 10.80 3.65
CA TYR A 185 -24.78 9.98 2.46
C TYR A 185 -23.40 9.85 1.79
N HIS A 186 -22.74 10.96 1.47
CA HIS A 186 -21.41 10.90 0.85
C HIS A 186 -20.35 10.28 1.78
N SER A 187 -20.43 10.52 3.09
CA SER A 187 -19.53 9.88 4.05
C SER A 187 -19.71 8.36 4.08
N LEU A 188 -20.94 7.86 3.98
CA LEU A 188 -21.24 6.43 3.96
C LEU A 188 -20.80 5.80 2.63
N VAL A 189 -21.04 6.46 1.49
CA VAL A 189 -20.57 5.97 0.18
C VAL A 189 -19.06 5.80 0.17
N LEU A 190 -18.30 6.81 0.65
CA LEU A 190 -16.83 6.72 0.72
C LEU A 190 -16.36 5.54 1.54
N ARG A 191 -16.98 5.29 2.70
CA ARG A 191 -16.55 4.21 3.59
C ARG A 191 -16.88 2.82 3.04
N VAL A 192 -18.10 2.64 2.52
CA VAL A 192 -18.52 1.34 1.94
C VAL A 192 -17.67 1.00 0.70
N SER A 193 -17.34 2.01 -0.10
CA SER A 193 -16.43 1.89 -1.23
C SER A 193 -15.03 1.44 -0.82
N ASP A 194 -14.45 2.07 0.20
CA ASP A 194 -13.13 1.75 0.71
C ASP A 194 -13.06 0.30 1.25
N GLU A 195 -14.11 -0.17 1.93
CA GLU A 195 -14.11 -1.51 2.53
C GLU A 195 -14.26 -2.62 1.48
N ASN A 196 -15.05 -2.42 0.43
CA ASN A 196 -15.15 -3.38 -0.68
C ASN A 196 -13.78 -3.60 -1.36
N SER A 197 -12.98 -2.55 -1.55
CA SER A 197 -11.62 -2.66 -2.08
C SER A 197 -10.63 -3.29 -1.09
N THR A 198 -10.93 -3.23 0.20
CA THR A 198 -10.11 -3.86 1.26
C THR A 198 -10.34 -5.36 1.32
N SER A 199 -11.57 -5.84 1.19
CA SER A 199 -11.90 -7.28 1.14
C SER A 199 -11.25 -7.99 -0.06
N GLN A 200 -11.06 -7.31 -1.19
CA GLN A 200 -10.36 -7.90 -2.35
C GLN A 200 -8.84 -8.05 -2.14
N ASN A 201 -8.22 -7.24 -1.26
CA ASN A 201 -6.82 -7.43 -0.86
C ASN A 201 -6.61 -8.76 -0.11
N GLU A 202 -7.59 -9.16 0.72
CA GLU A 202 -7.54 -10.44 1.42
C GLU A 202 -7.60 -11.60 0.43
N GLU A 203 -8.47 -11.54 -0.58
CA GLU A 203 -8.55 -12.55 -1.64
C GLU A 203 -7.29 -12.61 -2.52
N THR A 204 -6.62 -11.48 -2.77
CA THR A 204 -5.39 -11.43 -3.58
C THR A 204 -4.18 -12.01 -2.84
N CYS A 205 -4.25 -12.09 -1.51
CA CYS A 205 -3.19 -12.61 -0.65
C CYS A 205 -3.39 -14.08 -0.22
N ILE A 206 -4.51 -14.72 -0.58
CA ILE A 206 -4.84 -16.15 -0.33
C ILE A 206 -4.61 -16.97 -1.60
#